data_AF-A0A7X5C0C8-F1
#
_entry.id   AF-A0A7X5C0C8-F1
#
_cell.length_a   1.000
_cell.length_b   1.000
_cell.length_c   1.000
_cell.angle_alpha   90.00
_cell.angle_beta   90.00
_cell.angle_gamma   90.00
#
_symmetry.space_group_name_H-M   'P 1'
#
loop_
_entity.id
_entity.type
_entity.pdbx_description
1 polymer ?
#
loop_
_entity_poly.entity_id
_entity_poly.type
_entity_poly.pdbx_seq_one_letter_code
_entity_poly.pdbx_strand_id
1 'polypeptide(L)'
;MGMERNPRMKQETESVDGRVEENANETVNETVNETTGKVKNLKREREKLIGLQVWTMQAWKIRKRTAAGLLLAAVLALTTALGGCSSSDGNNDAANSGNAAKDSGSSDSSANATGDEGTSSSTNNAAAADDGSGTSDKADEPAVDDDGASTSPPAKGESSQYDDSRPGQLTAGEWDDMAAWQDWQQLLSSQEGRENESYWSIYPQHRLEVDVSAGGEPIMDATVELIGSDGETAWEARTNNEGVAYVYAGLFDEQGTQEEYGVLVTSGNQKKQYENVPVPRAKALKVELENEVKGPDALDLMLLVDTTGSMQDELNYLKTELKDVVKRVDRDNGQRLGIRVSANFYRDHADDYVVKAFPFTDDIDKVVSQLSEQKAAGGGDFPEAVDEALASAIDKHEWSGDARARLLFLVMDAPPHHERKVTKRLRELTETAAAEGIRIIPVASSGVDEHTEYIMRFLASATGGTYLFLTDHSGIGNDHLKPEVGEYEVKALNDLLVEVINRYAS
;
A
#
# COMPACT_ATOMS: atom_id res chain seq x y z
N MET A 1 88.07 -40.16 -32.38
CA MET A 1 88.79 -38.86 -32.33
C MET A 1 87.74 -37.77 -32.16
N GLY A 2 87.95 -36.83 -31.24
CA GLY A 2 87.02 -35.71 -31.04
C GLY A 2 87.39 -34.50 -31.89
N MET A 3 86.41 -33.66 -32.18
CA MET A 3 86.60 -32.25 -32.56
C MET A 3 85.53 -31.42 -31.84
N GLU A 4 85.96 -30.37 -31.16
CA GLU A 4 85.08 -29.46 -30.43
C GLU A 4 84.23 -28.62 -31.39
N ARG A 5 83.02 -28.22 -30.96
CA ARG A 5 82.27 -27.12 -31.59
C ARG A 5 81.71 -26.17 -30.54
N ASN A 6 82.50 -25.13 -30.28
CA ASN A 6 82.16 -23.76 -29.85
C ASN A 6 80.79 -23.54 -29.17
N PRO A 7 80.73 -23.23 -27.85
CA PRO A 7 79.48 -23.11 -27.10
C PRO A 7 78.66 -21.83 -27.35
N ARG A 8 79.09 -20.93 -28.23
CA ARG A 8 78.57 -19.54 -28.32
C ARG A 8 77.11 -19.39 -28.81
N MET A 9 76.46 -20.44 -29.30
CA MET A 9 75.09 -20.38 -29.84
C MET A 9 73.96 -20.62 -28.83
N LYS A 10 74.23 -21.06 -27.59
CA LYS A 10 73.15 -21.38 -26.63
C LYS A 10 72.59 -20.20 -25.84
N GLN A 11 73.36 -19.11 -25.65
CA GLN A 11 72.89 -17.97 -24.85
C GLN A 11 72.02 -16.97 -25.62
N GLU A 12 72.05 -16.97 -26.96
CA GLU A 12 71.21 -16.06 -27.74
C GLU A 12 69.75 -16.55 -27.82
N THR A 13 69.53 -17.85 -28.00
CA THR A 13 68.17 -18.43 -28.16
C THR A 13 67.30 -18.27 -26.92
N GLU A 14 67.81 -18.58 -25.73
CA GLU A 14 67.07 -18.43 -24.46
C GLU A 14 66.78 -16.94 -24.14
N SER A 15 67.60 -16.01 -24.65
CA SER A 15 67.41 -14.55 -24.46
C SER A 15 66.40 -13.91 -25.40
N VAL A 16 65.94 -14.64 -26.42
CA VAL A 16 64.95 -14.18 -27.40
C VAL A 16 63.55 -14.70 -27.03
N ASP A 17 63.41 -15.98 -26.70
CA ASP A 17 62.11 -16.57 -26.30
C ASP A 17 61.50 -15.85 -25.09
N GLY A 18 62.27 -15.70 -24.00
CA GLY A 18 61.81 -15.02 -22.79
C GLY A 18 61.40 -13.56 -23.05
N ARG A 19 62.07 -12.86 -23.98
CA ARG A 19 61.66 -11.50 -24.38
C ARG A 19 60.38 -11.48 -25.20
N VAL A 20 60.10 -12.51 -26.00
CA VAL A 20 58.84 -12.60 -26.75
C VAL A 20 57.67 -12.86 -25.80
N GLU A 21 57.82 -13.76 -24.82
CA GLU A 21 56.79 -13.98 -23.80
C GLU A 21 56.58 -12.78 -22.87
N GLU A 22 57.64 -12.07 -22.49
CA GLU A 22 57.57 -10.86 -21.65
C GLU A 22 56.84 -9.72 -22.37
N ASN A 23 57.22 -9.39 -23.62
CA ASN A 23 56.53 -8.38 -24.42
C ASN A 23 55.07 -8.77 -24.73
N ALA A 24 54.78 -10.05 -24.95
CA ALA A 24 53.42 -10.53 -25.20
C ALA A 24 52.52 -10.36 -23.96
N ASN A 25 53.02 -10.73 -22.77
CA ASN A 25 52.30 -10.52 -21.52
C ASN A 25 52.12 -9.03 -21.19
N GLU A 26 53.12 -8.19 -21.45
CA GLU A 26 53.00 -6.74 -21.25
C GLU A 26 51.91 -6.14 -22.16
N THR A 27 51.93 -6.49 -23.46
CA THR A 27 50.91 -6.05 -24.45
C THR A 27 49.49 -6.52 -24.08
N VAL A 28 49.33 -7.77 -23.61
CA VAL A 28 48.03 -8.30 -23.17
C VAL A 28 47.55 -7.57 -21.91
N ASN A 29 48.42 -7.37 -20.92
CA ASN A 29 48.07 -6.65 -19.70
C ASN A 29 47.70 -5.18 -19.96
N GLU A 30 48.39 -4.51 -20.88
CA GLU A 30 48.05 -3.14 -21.29
C GLU A 30 46.66 -3.11 -21.97
N THR A 31 46.39 -4.05 -22.89
CA THR A 31 45.09 -4.18 -23.58
C THR A 31 43.93 -4.47 -22.59
N VAL A 32 44.15 -5.35 -21.61
CA VAL A 32 43.18 -5.68 -20.56
C VAL A 32 42.94 -4.48 -19.64
N ASN A 33 43.99 -3.73 -19.27
CA ASN A 33 43.85 -2.53 -18.45
C ASN A 33 43.11 -1.41 -19.20
N GLU A 34 43.41 -1.18 -20.48
CA GLU A 34 42.73 -0.16 -21.29
C GLU A 34 41.24 -0.51 -21.48
N THR A 35 40.93 -1.79 -21.75
CA THR A 35 39.55 -2.29 -21.86
C THR A 35 38.81 -2.17 -20.51
N THR A 36 39.45 -2.54 -19.40
CA THR A 36 38.89 -2.37 -18.05
C THR A 36 38.66 -0.90 -17.71
N GLY A 37 39.53 0.00 -18.16
CA GLY A 37 39.37 1.45 -18.06
C GLY A 37 38.14 1.96 -18.83
N LYS A 38 37.98 1.54 -20.09
CA LYS A 38 36.82 1.86 -20.93
C LYS A 38 35.51 1.39 -20.31
N VAL A 39 35.44 0.15 -19.81
CA VAL A 39 34.24 -0.38 -19.12
C VAL A 39 33.93 0.40 -17.83
N LYS A 40 34.93 0.73 -17.02
CA LYS A 40 34.74 1.56 -15.81
C LYS A 40 34.27 2.98 -16.14
N ASN A 41 34.73 3.57 -17.24
CA ASN A 41 34.28 4.90 -17.67
C ASN A 41 32.84 4.86 -18.20
N LEU A 42 32.48 3.86 -19.02
CA LEU A 42 31.11 3.65 -19.50
C LEU A 42 30.12 3.41 -18.34
N LYS A 43 30.50 2.63 -17.33
CA LYS A 43 29.66 2.45 -16.12
C LYS A 43 29.43 3.79 -15.41
N ARG A 44 30.50 4.58 -15.22
CA ARG A 44 30.43 5.93 -14.62
C ARG A 44 29.61 6.92 -15.45
N GLU A 45 29.58 6.78 -16.77
CA GLU A 45 28.71 7.59 -17.65
C GLU A 45 27.25 7.15 -17.57
N ARG A 46 26.96 5.83 -17.48
CA ARG A 46 25.61 5.33 -17.20
C ARG A 46 25.10 5.80 -15.82
N GLU A 47 25.94 5.72 -14.79
CA GLU A 47 25.65 6.22 -13.44
C GLU A 47 25.34 7.73 -13.44
N LYS A 48 26.08 8.53 -14.22
CA LYS A 48 25.78 9.96 -14.44
C LYS A 48 24.47 10.20 -15.16
N LEU A 49 24.15 9.41 -16.20
CA LEU A 49 22.91 9.56 -16.98
C LEU A 49 21.67 9.22 -16.16
N ILE A 50 21.73 8.14 -15.36
CA ILE A 50 20.67 7.77 -14.41
C ILE A 50 20.49 8.89 -13.37
N GLY A 51 21.60 9.38 -12.78
CA GLY A 51 21.56 10.53 -11.86
C GLY A 51 20.99 11.80 -12.50
N LEU A 52 21.20 12.01 -13.80
CA LEU A 52 20.61 13.13 -14.55
C LEU A 52 19.10 12.95 -14.74
N GLN A 53 18.61 11.74 -15.03
CA GLN A 53 17.18 11.46 -15.16
C GLN A 53 16.45 11.65 -13.82
N VAL A 54 16.98 11.06 -12.74
CA VAL A 54 16.44 11.27 -11.37
C VAL A 54 16.44 12.75 -11.00
N TRP A 55 17.50 13.49 -11.33
CA TRP A 55 17.55 14.94 -11.12
C TRP A 55 16.51 15.70 -11.96
N THR A 56 16.23 15.29 -13.21
CA THR A 56 15.16 15.92 -14.00
C THR A 56 13.76 15.63 -13.46
N MET A 57 13.50 14.43 -12.94
CA MET A 57 12.23 14.09 -12.27
C MET A 57 12.05 14.89 -10.97
N GLN A 58 13.11 14.99 -10.15
CA GLN A 58 13.14 15.86 -8.96
C GLN A 58 12.90 17.34 -9.32
N ALA A 59 13.57 17.85 -10.36
CA ALA A 59 13.37 19.22 -10.85
C ALA A 59 11.95 19.47 -11.41
N TRP A 60 11.30 18.45 -11.97
CA TRP A 60 9.89 18.49 -12.39
C TRP A 60 8.93 18.50 -11.20
N LYS A 61 9.12 17.61 -10.19
CA LYS A 61 8.37 17.64 -8.91
C LYS A 61 8.51 19.01 -8.21
N ILE A 62 9.69 19.65 -8.26
CA ILE A 62 9.92 21.01 -7.74
C ILE A 62 9.20 22.07 -8.59
N ARG A 63 9.24 21.98 -9.93
CA ARG A 63 8.54 22.93 -10.82
C ARG A 63 7.03 22.94 -10.61
N LYS A 64 6.37 21.77 -10.50
CA LYS A 64 4.94 21.66 -10.16
C LYS A 64 4.61 22.48 -8.89
N ARG A 65 5.37 22.28 -7.81
CA ARG A 65 5.20 23.02 -6.54
C ARG A 65 5.33 24.55 -6.69
N THR A 66 6.26 25.04 -7.51
CA THR A 66 6.43 26.50 -7.72
C THR A 66 5.35 27.14 -8.60
N ALA A 67 4.76 26.40 -9.54
CA ALA A 67 3.74 26.93 -10.45
C ALA A 67 2.41 27.19 -9.71
N ALA A 68 1.94 26.22 -8.92
CA ALA A 68 0.71 26.33 -8.15
C ALA A 68 0.72 27.53 -7.17
N GLY A 69 1.84 27.76 -6.48
CA GLY A 69 1.98 28.89 -5.54
C GLY A 69 1.94 30.28 -6.21
N LEU A 70 2.39 30.39 -7.47
CA LEU A 70 2.36 31.65 -8.21
C LEU A 70 0.99 31.95 -8.82
N LEU A 71 0.26 30.92 -9.28
CA LEU A 71 -1.12 31.09 -9.78
C LEU A 71 -2.07 31.55 -8.68
N LEU A 72 -1.99 30.97 -7.47
CA LEU A 72 -2.84 31.36 -6.35
C LEU A 72 -2.65 32.84 -5.95
N ALA A 73 -1.41 33.33 -5.98
CA ALA A 73 -1.08 34.73 -5.71
C ALA A 73 -1.59 35.69 -6.81
N ALA A 74 -1.58 35.26 -8.07
CA ALA A 74 -2.09 36.05 -9.19
C ALA A 74 -3.62 36.22 -9.16
N VAL A 75 -4.35 35.14 -8.85
CA VAL A 75 -5.83 35.18 -8.74
C VAL A 75 -6.28 36.08 -7.60
N LEU A 76 -5.65 35.99 -6.43
CA LEU A 76 -5.99 36.82 -5.26
C LEU A 76 -5.71 38.32 -5.48
N ALA A 77 -4.80 38.67 -6.39
CA ALA A 77 -4.52 40.05 -6.77
C ALA A 77 -5.53 40.64 -7.77
N LEU A 78 -6.23 39.79 -8.54
CA LEU A 78 -7.11 40.25 -9.62
C LEU A 78 -8.55 40.56 -9.15
N THR A 79 -9.02 39.90 -8.10
CA THR A 79 -10.39 40.02 -7.57
C THR A 79 -10.67 41.32 -6.81
N THR A 80 -9.65 42.15 -6.55
CA THR A 80 -9.80 43.44 -5.83
C THR A 80 -9.87 44.66 -6.75
N ALA A 81 -9.82 44.47 -8.08
CA ALA A 81 -9.60 45.56 -9.04
C ALA A 81 -10.82 46.02 -9.87
N LEU A 82 -11.93 45.27 -9.88
CA LEU A 82 -13.09 45.55 -10.75
C LEU A 82 -14.43 45.24 -10.06
N GLY A 83 -15.35 46.21 -9.99
CA GLY A 83 -16.74 45.99 -9.57
C GLY A 83 -17.37 47.07 -8.68
N GLY A 84 -17.61 48.27 -9.19
CA GLY A 84 -18.36 49.32 -8.48
C GLY A 84 -19.25 50.15 -9.40
N CYS A 85 -20.42 50.59 -8.89
CA CYS A 85 -21.47 51.39 -9.56
C CYS A 85 -22.26 50.63 -10.67
N SER A 86 -23.58 50.83 -10.89
CA SER A 86 -24.64 51.56 -10.15
C SER A 86 -26.07 51.07 -10.53
N SER A 87 -27.06 51.45 -9.71
CA SER A 87 -28.52 51.66 -9.97
C SER A 87 -29.03 51.70 -11.43
N SER A 88 -30.28 51.34 -11.78
CA SER A 88 -31.48 50.77 -11.08
C SER A 88 -32.48 50.25 -12.18
N ASP A 89 -33.78 49.92 -12.06
CA ASP A 89 -34.91 50.02 -11.09
C ASP A 89 -35.94 48.90 -11.46
N GLY A 90 -37.09 48.63 -10.80
CA GLY A 90 -37.78 49.21 -9.64
C GLY A 90 -39.21 48.61 -9.47
N ASN A 91 -39.85 48.80 -8.30
CA ASN A 91 -41.19 48.29 -7.87
C ASN A 91 -41.37 46.74 -7.80
N ASN A 92 -42.10 46.12 -6.85
CA ASN A 92 -42.74 46.48 -5.56
C ASN A 92 -43.01 45.12 -4.79
N ASP A 93 -43.61 44.96 -3.60
CA ASP A 93 -44.42 45.79 -2.69
C ASP A 93 -44.39 45.22 -1.23
N ALA A 94 -45.22 45.77 -0.33
CA ALA A 94 -45.91 45.10 0.77
C ALA A 94 -45.14 44.45 1.97
N ALA A 95 -44.76 45.29 2.94
CA ALA A 95 -44.98 45.16 4.42
C ALA A 95 -44.43 43.93 5.21
N ASN A 96 -44.11 44.01 6.51
CA ASN A 96 -44.46 45.00 7.55
C ASN A 96 -43.33 45.20 8.60
N SER A 97 -43.55 46.12 9.57
CA SER A 97 -42.67 46.53 10.68
C SER A 97 -42.34 45.44 11.73
N GLY A 98 -41.31 45.61 12.60
CA GLY A 98 -40.32 46.70 12.70
C GLY A 98 -39.39 46.64 13.94
N ASN A 99 -38.53 47.67 14.11
CA ASN A 99 -37.48 47.81 15.14
C ASN A 99 -37.98 47.60 16.60
N ALA A 100 -37.23 47.06 17.58
CA ALA A 100 -35.79 47.09 17.94
C ALA A 100 -35.31 48.36 18.70
N ALA A 101 -34.87 48.21 19.96
CA ALA A 101 -34.03 49.20 20.69
C ALA A 101 -33.44 48.69 22.04
N LYS A 102 -32.10 48.73 22.17
CA LYS A 102 -31.30 49.11 23.38
C LYS A 102 -31.39 48.21 24.65
N ASP A 103 -30.53 48.34 25.68
CA ASP A 103 -29.44 49.32 25.96
C ASP A 103 -28.17 48.67 26.61
N SER A 104 -27.24 49.51 27.06
CA SER A 104 -25.84 49.29 27.46
C SER A 104 -25.59 48.96 28.94
N GLY A 105 -24.35 48.53 29.31
CA GLY A 105 -23.87 48.54 30.71
C GLY A 105 -22.61 47.73 31.09
N SER A 106 -21.44 48.38 31.06
CA SER A 106 -20.22 48.23 31.93
C SER A 106 -20.13 47.08 32.98
N SER A 107 -19.06 46.26 33.03
CA SER A 107 -17.70 46.50 33.63
C SER A 107 -17.69 46.60 35.19
N ASP A 108 -16.74 46.08 35.98
CA ASP A 108 -15.44 45.39 35.75
C ASP A 108 -14.90 44.76 37.07
N SER A 109 -13.84 43.93 37.03
CA SER A 109 -12.88 43.60 38.14
C SER A 109 -13.41 42.85 39.41
N SER A 110 -12.64 42.13 40.26
CA SER A 110 -11.25 41.58 40.23
C SER A 110 -11.04 40.49 41.33
N ALA A 111 -9.85 39.88 41.38
CA ALA A 111 -9.26 38.90 42.32
C ALA A 111 -9.59 39.05 43.85
N ASN A 112 -9.34 38.09 44.76
CA ASN A 112 -8.07 37.36 44.97
C ASN A 112 -8.10 36.21 46.04
N ALA A 113 -7.21 35.21 45.87
CA ALA A 113 -6.53 34.26 46.78
C ALA A 113 -7.04 33.79 48.18
N THR A 114 -6.53 32.60 48.59
CA THR A 114 -6.53 31.91 49.92
C THR A 114 -7.86 31.31 50.40
N GLY A 115 -7.90 30.18 51.14
CA GLY A 115 -6.84 29.25 51.56
C GLY A 115 -7.31 28.24 52.65
N ASP A 116 -6.36 27.46 53.20
CA ASP A 116 -6.43 26.61 54.43
C ASP A 116 -6.99 25.16 54.34
N GLU A 117 -6.62 24.34 55.34
CA GLU A 117 -6.79 22.88 55.44
C GLU A 117 -8.03 22.44 56.27
N GLY A 118 -8.40 21.15 56.26
CA GLY A 118 -9.51 20.61 57.07
C GLY A 118 -9.61 19.08 57.12
N THR A 119 -9.23 18.48 58.25
CA THR A 119 -9.06 17.01 58.42
C THR A 119 -10.23 16.34 59.17
N SER A 120 -10.27 14.99 59.15
CA SER A 120 -11.10 14.07 60.00
C SER A 120 -12.50 13.75 59.43
N SER A 121 -12.88 12.48 59.16
CA SER A 121 -13.27 11.34 60.04
C SER A 121 -14.79 11.32 60.37
N SER A 122 -15.50 10.21 60.61
CA SER A 122 -15.14 8.83 61.01
C SER A 122 -16.20 7.75 60.62
N THR A 123 -15.74 6.50 60.46
CA THR A 123 -16.36 5.21 60.94
C THR A 123 -17.76 4.66 60.52
N ASN A 124 -17.70 3.44 59.96
CA ASN A 124 -18.36 2.17 60.38
C ASN A 124 -19.88 1.88 60.20
N ASN A 125 -20.19 0.91 59.33
CA ASN A 125 -20.84 -0.41 59.62
C ASN A 125 -21.17 -1.13 58.27
N ALA A 126 -21.03 -2.46 58.01
CA ALA A 126 -20.98 -3.71 58.79
C ALA A 126 -22.36 -4.16 59.37
N ALA A 127 -22.90 -5.38 59.18
CA ALA A 127 -22.39 -6.63 58.58
C ALA A 127 -23.55 -7.64 58.25
N ALA A 128 -23.19 -8.84 57.75
CA ALA A 128 -23.98 -10.10 57.59
C ALA A 128 -25.12 -10.14 56.53
N ALA A 129 -25.43 -11.21 55.76
CA ALA A 129 -25.03 -12.64 55.63
C ALA A 129 -26.13 -13.69 55.98
N ASP A 130 -25.96 -14.92 55.43
CA ASP A 130 -26.82 -16.13 55.47
C ASP A 130 -28.22 -16.04 54.80
N ASP A 131 -28.89 -17.14 54.39
CA ASP A 131 -28.55 -18.48 53.84
C ASP A 131 -29.91 -19.16 53.46
N GLY A 132 -29.94 -20.33 52.79
CA GLY A 132 -31.06 -21.28 52.95
C GLY A 132 -31.68 -21.92 51.70
N SER A 133 -31.07 -23.02 51.26
CA SER A 133 -31.59 -24.07 50.34
C SER A 133 -33.04 -24.58 50.61
N GLY A 134 -33.77 -25.03 49.57
CA GLY A 134 -34.91 -25.97 49.76
C GLY A 134 -35.92 -26.21 48.62
N THR A 135 -35.75 -27.34 47.90
CA THR A 135 -36.74 -28.20 47.17
C THR A 135 -38.23 -28.17 47.59
N SER A 136 -39.26 -28.54 46.80
CA SER A 136 -39.44 -29.00 45.39
C SER A 136 -40.93 -29.39 45.14
N ASP A 137 -41.49 -29.35 43.91
CA ASP A 137 -42.40 -30.42 43.40
C ASP A 137 -42.73 -30.34 41.87
N LYS A 138 -43.37 -31.40 41.34
CA LYS A 138 -43.43 -31.86 39.93
C LYS A 138 -44.56 -31.32 39.02
N ALA A 139 -44.39 -31.47 37.70
CA ALA A 139 -45.39 -32.00 36.74
C ALA A 139 -44.70 -32.62 35.50
N ASP A 140 -45.43 -33.41 34.69
CA ASP A 140 -44.86 -34.35 33.69
C ASP A 140 -44.75 -33.85 32.22
N GLU A 141 -44.02 -34.66 31.45
CA GLU A 141 -43.65 -34.66 30.02
C GLU A 141 -44.83 -34.84 29.01
N PRO A 142 -44.68 -34.75 27.64
CA PRO A 142 -43.66 -35.46 26.83
C PRO A 142 -42.96 -34.66 25.70
N ALA A 143 -41.96 -35.32 25.10
CA ALA A 143 -41.03 -34.79 24.11
C ALA A 143 -41.57 -34.59 22.67
N VAL A 144 -40.81 -33.79 21.91
CA VAL A 144 -40.68 -33.85 20.45
C VAL A 144 -39.19 -33.81 20.14
N ASP A 145 -38.69 -34.73 19.31
CA ASP A 145 -37.28 -34.80 18.91
C ASP A 145 -36.93 -33.71 17.88
N ASP A 146 -35.78 -33.05 18.03
CA ASP A 146 -35.13 -32.27 16.97
C ASP A 146 -33.60 -32.26 17.17
N ASP A 147 -32.84 -32.67 16.16
CA ASP A 147 -31.39 -32.94 16.23
C ASP A 147 -30.55 -31.66 16.06
N GLY A 148 -30.60 -30.78 17.07
CA GLY A 148 -29.82 -29.54 17.14
C GLY A 148 -28.57 -29.64 18.00
N ALA A 149 -27.41 -30.01 17.43
CA ALA A 149 -26.14 -30.15 18.14
C ALA A 149 -25.51 -28.81 18.57
N SER A 150 -26.08 -28.19 19.61
CA SER A 150 -25.57 -26.93 20.19
C SER A 150 -24.24 -27.12 20.92
N THR A 151 -23.13 -26.87 20.22
CA THR A 151 -21.79 -26.82 20.83
C THR A 151 -21.51 -25.42 21.37
N SER A 152 -21.75 -25.21 22.67
CA SER A 152 -21.26 -24.02 23.36
C SER A 152 -19.72 -23.93 23.23
N PRO A 153 -19.14 -22.76 22.90
CA PRO A 153 -17.69 -22.63 22.79
C PRO A 153 -17.00 -22.87 24.15
N PRO A 154 -15.82 -23.50 24.18
CA PRO A 154 -15.07 -23.70 25.41
C PRO A 154 -14.54 -22.36 25.95
N ALA A 155 -14.42 -22.26 27.28
CA ALA A 155 -13.90 -21.05 27.92
C ALA A 155 -12.43 -20.80 27.53
N LYS A 156 -12.11 -19.60 27.03
CA LYS A 156 -10.74 -19.19 26.69
C LYS A 156 -9.83 -19.27 27.93
N GLY A 157 -8.67 -19.92 27.79
CA GLY A 157 -7.72 -20.15 28.88
C GLY A 157 -6.36 -20.67 28.40
N GLU A 158 -5.43 -19.73 28.22
CA GLU A 158 -3.96 -19.88 28.11
C GLU A 158 -3.37 -21.24 27.69
N SER A 159 -3.30 -21.49 26.38
CA SER A 159 -2.10 -22.09 25.75
C SER A 159 -2.16 -21.87 24.23
N SER A 160 -1.01 -21.63 23.59
CA SER A 160 -0.95 -21.40 22.14
C SER A 160 -1.27 -22.68 21.38
N GLN A 161 -2.40 -22.70 20.66
CA GLN A 161 -2.71 -23.79 19.72
C GLN A 161 -1.79 -23.80 18.49
N TYR A 162 -1.18 -22.65 18.18
CA TYR A 162 -0.18 -22.51 17.12
C TYR A 162 1.15 -23.18 17.48
N ASP A 163 1.66 -24.01 16.56
CA ASP A 163 2.99 -24.62 16.60
C ASP A 163 3.96 -23.79 15.75
N ASP A 164 4.88 -23.06 16.38
CA ASP A 164 5.78 -22.12 15.69
C ASP A 164 6.75 -22.77 14.70
N SER A 165 6.85 -24.10 14.71
CA SER A 165 7.66 -24.88 13.78
C SER A 165 6.96 -25.22 12.45
N ARG A 166 5.65 -24.97 12.30
CA ARG A 166 4.86 -25.37 11.11
C ARG A 166 4.05 -24.22 10.49
N PRO A 167 4.16 -23.96 9.17
CA PRO A 167 3.23 -23.10 8.45
C PRO A 167 1.92 -23.86 8.13
N GLY A 168 0.94 -23.15 7.58
CA GLY A 168 -0.37 -23.68 7.21
C GLY A 168 -1.32 -23.86 8.38
N GLN A 169 -1.23 -23.00 9.40
CA GLN A 169 -2.10 -23.05 10.58
C GLN A 169 -3.07 -21.87 10.68
N LEU A 170 -2.68 -20.68 10.23
CA LEU A 170 -3.62 -19.55 10.13
C LEU A 170 -4.60 -19.74 8.96
N THR A 171 -5.87 -19.39 9.18
CA THR A 171 -6.93 -19.41 8.16
C THR A 171 -7.27 -18.00 7.70
N ALA A 172 -7.40 -17.80 6.40
CA ALA A 172 -7.66 -16.50 5.78
C ALA A 172 -8.67 -16.61 4.63
N GLY A 173 -9.27 -15.48 4.27
CA GLY A 173 -10.07 -15.29 3.06
C GLY A 173 -9.55 -14.14 2.20
N GLU A 174 -10.11 -14.02 1.00
CA GLU A 174 -9.83 -12.96 0.04
C GLU A 174 -11.14 -12.34 -0.47
N TRP A 175 -11.10 -11.05 -0.77
CA TRP A 175 -12.14 -10.34 -1.49
C TRP A 175 -11.55 -9.36 -2.51
N ASP A 176 -12.04 -9.43 -3.75
CA ASP A 176 -11.65 -8.55 -4.85
C ASP A 176 -12.83 -7.65 -5.24
N ASP A 177 -12.85 -6.43 -4.70
CA ASP A 177 -13.85 -5.40 -5.05
C ASP A 177 -13.76 -4.95 -6.52
N MET A 178 -12.68 -5.24 -7.25
CA MET A 178 -12.57 -4.94 -8.68
C MET A 178 -13.33 -5.95 -9.54
N ALA A 179 -13.30 -7.23 -9.15
CA ALA A 179 -14.15 -8.28 -9.69
C ALA A 179 -15.61 -8.13 -9.24
N ALA A 180 -15.85 -7.88 -7.95
CA ALA A 180 -17.17 -7.70 -7.35
C ALA A 180 -17.72 -6.26 -7.45
N TRP A 181 -17.37 -5.53 -8.52
CA TRP A 181 -17.58 -4.08 -8.62
C TRP A 181 -19.02 -3.59 -8.42
N GLN A 182 -20.04 -4.39 -8.81
CA GLN A 182 -21.44 -4.02 -8.61
C GLN A 182 -21.86 -4.12 -7.13
N ASP A 183 -21.37 -5.14 -6.42
CA ASP A 183 -21.63 -5.34 -4.99
C ASP A 183 -20.89 -4.28 -4.16
N TRP A 184 -19.66 -3.93 -4.55
CA TRP A 184 -18.91 -2.82 -3.95
C TRP A 184 -19.61 -1.47 -4.16
N GLN A 185 -20.08 -1.16 -5.38
CA GLN A 185 -20.90 0.04 -5.62
C GLN A 185 -22.21 0.04 -4.82
N GLN A 186 -22.81 -1.13 -4.56
CA GLN A 186 -24.01 -1.24 -3.72
C GLN A 186 -23.69 -1.03 -2.22
N LEU A 187 -22.57 -1.57 -1.72
CA LEU A 187 -22.10 -1.38 -0.34
C LEU A 187 -21.74 0.09 -0.07
N LEU A 188 -20.99 0.72 -0.97
CA LEU A 188 -20.68 2.16 -0.91
C LEU A 188 -21.96 3.03 -0.98
N SER A 189 -22.98 2.58 -1.72
CA SER A 189 -24.29 3.24 -1.77
C SER A 189 -25.13 3.14 -0.48
N SER A 190 -24.69 2.39 0.54
CA SER A 190 -25.37 2.27 1.85
C SER A 190 -25.25 3.55 2.69
N GLN A 191 -25.55 3.49 3.99
CA GLN A 191 -25.25 4.58 4.92
C GLN A 191 -23.78 4.52 5.35
N GLU A 192 -23.37 3.38 5.90
CA GLU A 192 -22.02 3.01 6.33
C GLU A 192 -20.97 3.30 5.24
N GLY A 193 -21.24 2.86 4.01
CA GLY A 193 -20.38 3.11 2.85
C GLY A 193 -20.13 4.60 2.60
N ARG A 194 -21.19 5.43 2.62
CA ARG A 194 -21.07 6.90 2.44
C ARG A 194 -20.41 7.59 3.62
N GLU A 195 -20.60 7.08 4.83
CA GLU A 195 -19.92 7.58 6.02
C GLU A 195 -18.42 7.31 5.91
N ASN A 196 -18.00 6.12 5.45
CA ASN A 196 -16.60 5.78 5.17
C ASN A 196 -16.00 6.52 3.96
N GLU A 197 -16.74 6.64 2.85
CA GLU A 197 -16.34 7.50 1.71
C GLU A 197 -16.11 8.93 2.18
N SER A 198 -17.00 9.49 3.00
CA SER A 198 -16.87 10.85 3.54
C SER A 198 -15.70 10.99 4.52
N TYR A 199 -15.55 10.02 5.42
CA TYR A 199 -14.52 9.98 6.46
C TYR A 199 -13.12 9.97 5.85
N TRP A 200 -12.85 9.03 4.94
CA TRP A 200 -11.56 8.97 4.24
C TRP A 200 -11.45 10.00 3.10
N SER A 201 -12.58 10.57 2.65
CA SER A 201 -12.78 11.35 1.41
C SER A 201 -12.14 10.68 0.20
N ILE A 202 -12.64 9.47 -0.06
CA ILE A 202 -12.29 8.59 -1.18
C ILE A 202 -13.60 8.19 -1.88
N TYR A 203 -13.66 8.43 -3.19
CA TYR A 203 -14.88 8.39 -3.99
C TYR A 203 -14.65 7.55 -5.27
N PRO A 204 -14.66 6.22 -5.17
CA PRO A 204 -14.20 5.35 -6.26
C PRO A 204 -15.24 5.14 -7.37
N GLN A 205 -16.46 5.66 -7.23
CA GLN A 205 -17.60 5.28 -8.05
C GLN A 205 -17.40 5.61 -9.55
N HIS A 206 -16.59 6.63 -9.85
CA HIS A 206 -16.19 7.01 -11.21
C HIS A 206 -14.95 6.26 -11.72
N ARG A 207 -14.95 4.92 -11.62
CA ARG A 207 -13.93 4.02 -12.20
C ARG A 207 -14.07 3.90 -13.72
N LEU A 208 -12.94 3.92 -14.44
CA LEU A 208 -12.81 3.37 -15.79
C LEU A 208 -11.87 2.16 -15.76
N GLU A 209 -12.37 1.04 -16.24
CA GLU A 209 -11.59 -0.15 -16.55
C GLU A 209 -11.02 -0.05 -17.98
N VAL A 210 -9.73 -0.32 -18.12
CA VAL A 210 -9.02 -0.32 -19.41
C VAL A 210 -8.31 -1.67 -19.56
N ASP A 211 -8.59 -2.37 -20.66
CA ASP A 211 -7.96 -3.63 -21.03
C ASP A 211 -7.10 -3.37 -22.28
N VAL A 212 -5.82 -3.70 -22.18
CA VAL A 212 -4.79 -3.46 -23.18
C VAL A 212 -4.26 -4.79 -23.71
N SER A 213 -4.46 -5.02 -25.00
CA SER A 213 -4.10 -6.26 -25.70
C SER A 213 -3.27 -5.97 -26.95
N ALA A 214 -2.55 -6.97 -27.47
CA ALA A 214 -2.01 -6.94 -28.83
C ALA A 214 -2.00 -8.35 -29.42
N GLY A 215 -2.55 -8.52 -30.62
CA GLY A 215 -2.70 -9.84 -31.25
C GLY A 215 -3.75 -10.74 -30.57
N GLY A 216 -4.44 -10.23 -29.54
CA GLY A 216 -5.29 -10.99 -28.63
C GLY A 216 -4.64 -11.41 -27.31
N GLU A 217 -3.32 -11.18 -27.14
CA GLU A 217 -2.60 -11.43 -25.88
C GLU A 217 -2.57 -10.17 -24.99
N PRO A 218 -2.58 -10.30 -23.65
CA PRO A 218 -2.58 -9.17 -22.73
C PRO A 218 -1.22 -8.44 -22.66
N ILE A 219 -1.24 -7.11 -22.54
CA ILE A 219 -0.03 -6.29 -22.40
C ILE A 219 0.15 -5.85 -20.95
N MET A 220 1.19 -6.38 -20.30
CA MET A 220 1.56 -6.10 -18.92
C MET A 220 2.32 -4.77 -18.76
N ASP A 221 2.25 -4.19 -17.55
CA ASP A 221 3.00 -2.99 -17.09
C ASP A 221 2.86 -1.73 -17.97
N ALA A 222 1.85 -1.69 -18.84
CA ALA A 222 1.55 -0.54 -19.69
C ALA A 222 1.00 0.62 -18.86
N THR A 223 1.54 1.82 -19.04
CA THR A 223 0.97 3.06 -18.49
C THR A 223 -0.41 3.28 -19.10
N VAL A 224 -1.40 3.55 -18.25
CA VAL A 224 -2.73 4.04 -18.60
C VAL A 224 -2.97 5.36 -17.87
N GLU A 225 -2.96 6.47 -18.62
CA GLU A 225 -3.26 7.82 -18.14
C GLU A 225 -4.70 8.22 -18.47
N LEU A 226 -5.40 8.78 -17.49
CA LEU A 226 -6.65 9.51 -17.64
C LEU A 226 -6.35 11.02 -17.66
N ILE A 227 -6.84 11.75 -18.67
CA ILE A 227 -6.42 13.13 -18.95
C ILE A 227 -7.63 14.08 -18.88
N GLY A 228 -7.49 15.16 -18.10
CA GLY A 228 -8.47 16.23 -17.93
C GLY A 228 -8.67 17.08 -19.19
N SER A 229 -9.77 17.84 -19.26
CA SER A 229 -10.03 18.77 -20.37
C SER A 229 -9.12 20.01 -20.37
N ASP A 230 -8.39 20.23 -19.28
CA ASP A 230 -7.25 21.16 -19.14
C ASP A 230 -5.93 20.60 -19.72
N GLY A 231 -5.86 19.28 -19.93
CA GLY A 231 -4.67 18.56 -20.38
C GLY A 231 -3.76 18.07 -19.26
N GLU A 232 -4.17 18.12 -17.99
CA GLU A 232 -3.41 17.50 -16.88
C GLU A 232 -3.82 16.03 -16.68
N THR A 233 -2.88 15.18 -16.25
CA THR A 233 -3.15 13.77 -15.92
C THR A 233 -3.95 13.70 -14.61
N ALA A 234 -5.21 13.27 -14.69
CA ALA A 234 -6.13 13.12 -13.57
C ALA A 234 -5.89 11.82 -12.78
N TRP A 235 -5.40 10.77 -13.45
CA TRP A 235 -4.97 9.51 -12.83
C TRP A 235 -3.96 8.78 -13.74
N GLU A 236 -3.00 8.06 -13.18
CA GLU A 236 -2.15 7.11 -13.91
C GLU A 236 -2.21 5.74 -13.20
N ALA A 237 -2.30 4.66 -13.97
CA ALA A 237 -2.21 3.28 -13.48
C ALA A 237 -1.36 2.41 -14.41
N ARG A 238 -1.01 1.19 -13.97
CA ARG A 238 -0.34 0.17 -14.81
C ARG A 238 -1.13 -1.12 -14.91
N THR A 239 -1.11 -1.74 -16.09
CA THR A 239 -1.84 -2.99 -16.35
C THR A 239 -1.30 -4.18 -15.53
N ASN A 240 -2.18 -5.14 -15.24
CA ASN A 240 -1.82 -6.42 -14.59
C ASN A 240 -1.35 -7.47 -15.62
N ASN A 241 -1.17 -8.71 -15.17
CA ASN A 241 -0.90 -9.89 -16.00
C ASN A 241 -2.00 -10.23 -17.01
N GLU A 242 -3.22 -9.71 -16.81
CA GLU A 242 -4.36 -9.86 -17.72
C GLU A 242 -4.55 -8.65 -18.65
N GLY A 243 -3.63 -7.68 -18.64
CA GLY A 243 -3.71 -6.47 -19.46
C GLY A 243 -4.67 -5.40 -18.93
N VAL A 244 -5.22 -5.58 -17.72
CA VAL A 244 -6.25 -4.71 -17.12
C VAL A 244 -5.62 -3.67 -16.18
N ALA A 245 -6.04 -2.42 -16.31
CA ALA A 245 -5.80 -1.32 -15.38
C ALA A 245 -7.11 -0.61 -15.00
N TYR A 246 -7.14 -0.04 -13.80
CA TYR A 246 -8.25 0.80 -13.31
C TYR A 246 -7.75 2.23 -13.14
N VAL A 247 -8.46 3.19 -13.72
CA VAL A 247 -8.19 4.63 -13.58
C VAL A 247 -9.44 5.36 -13.10
N TYR A 248 -9.27 6.41 -12.30
CA TYR A 248 -10.36 7.03 -11.56
C TYR A 248 -10.54 8.51 -11.86
N ALA A 249 -11.78 8.93 -12.06
CA ALA A 249 -12.18 10.32 -12.26
C ALA A 249 -12.55 10.97 -10.91
N GLY A 250 -11.62 11.70 -10.31
CA GLY A 250 -11.86 12.46 -9.07
C GLY A 250 -11.93 11.61 -7.80
N LEU A 251 -11.16 10.52 -7.71
CA LEU A 251 -11.12 9.60 -6.55
C LEU A 251 -10.98 10.33 -5.20
N PHE A 252 -10.33 11.49 -5.19
CA PHE A 252 -10.05 12.29 -3.99
C PHE A 252 -10.66 13.70 -4.02
N ASP A 253 -11.45 14.01 -5.06
CA ASP A 253 -12.19 15.27 -5.25
C ASP A 253 -13.45 15.01 -6.09
N GLU A 254 -14.56 14.75 -5.41
CA GLU A 254 -15.91 14.58 -6.00
C GLU A 254 -16.36 15.81 -6.80
N GLN A 255 -15.86 17.02 -6.48
CA GLN A 255 -16.37 18.27 -7.05
C GLN A 255 -15.61 18.69 -8.32
N GLY A 256 -14.45 18.09 -8.59
CA GLY A 256 -13.63 18.31 -9.79
C GLY A 256 -14.00 17.46 -11.01
N THR A 257 -14.99 16.57 -10.91
CA THR A 257 -15.24 15.55 -11.94
C THR A 257 -15.92 16.08 -13.21
N GLN A 258 -15.33 15.78 -14.38
CA GLN A 258 -15.96 15.94 -15.69
C GLN A 258 -16.57 14.62 -16.21
N GLU A 259 -17.52 14.67 -17.15
CA GLU A 259 -18.22 13.48 -17.68
C GLU A 259 -17.36 12.64 -18.66
N GLU A 260 -16.45 13.28 -19.41
CA GLU A 260 -15.61 12.66 -20.44
C GLU A 260 -14.13 13.06 -20.26
N TYR A 261 -13.20 12.14 -20.54
CA TYR A 261 -11.75 12.33 -20.40
C TYR A 261 -10.99 11.91 -21.65
N GLY A 262 -9.76 12.40 -21.82
CA GLY A 262 -8.79 11.73 -22.67
C GLY A 262 -8.29 10.44 -22.00
N VAL A 263 -8.00 9.40 -22.77
CA VAL A 263 -7.33 8.17 -22.28
C VAL A 263 -6.12 7.88 -23.13
N LEU A 264 -4.97 7.71 -22.48
CA LEU A 264 -3.67 7.47 -23.10
C LEU A 264 -3.09 6.17 -22.57
N VAL A 265 -2.87 5.20 -23.46
CA VAL A 265 -2.13 3.98 -23.16
C VAL A 265 -0.75 4.01 -23.83
N THR A 266 0.30 3.72 -23.05
CA THR A 266 1.69 3.66 -23.52
C THR A 266 2.35 2.35 -23.07
N SER A 267 2.97 1.63 -24.01
CA SER A 267 3.81 0.45 -23.71
C SER A 267 5.00 0.38 -24.66
N GLY A 268 6.21 0.23 -24.12
CA GLY A 268 7.45 0.28 -24.88
C GLY A 268 7.58 1.57 -25.70
N ASN A 269 7.60 1.45 -27.03
CA ASN A 269 7.64 2.59 -27.97
C ASN A 269 6.26 2.94 -28.56
N GLN A 270 5.18 2.26 -28.14
CA GLN A 270 3.85 2.41 -28.70
C GLN A 270 2.98 3.30 -27.82
N LYS A 271 2.20 4.18 -28.46
CA LYS A 271 1.26 5.11 -27.83
C LYS A 271 -0.09 4.99 -28.53
N LYS A 272 -1.17 4.81 -27.79
CA LYS A 272 -2.54 4.87 -28.30
C LYS A 272 -3.39 5.80 -27.44
N GLN A 273 -4.13 6.69 -28.08
CA GLN A 273 -4.85 7.78 -27.43
C GLN A 273 -6.30 7.84 -27.93
N TYR A 274 -7.22 8.08 -27.00
CA TYR A 274 -8.64 8.25 -27.22
C TYR A 274 -9.06 9.59 -26.61
N GLU A 275 -9.89 10.34 -27.32
CA GLU A 275 -10.50 11.57 -26.81
C GLU A 275 -11.94 11.29 -26.38
N ASN A 276 -12.47 12.11 -25.47
CA ASN A 276 -13.88 12.12 -25.07
C ASN A 276 -14.42 10.72 -24.68
N VAL A 277 -13.68 10.02 -23.81
CA VAL A 277 -14.10 8.74 -23.23
C VAL A 277 -14.94 9.02 -21.99
N PRO A 278 -16.24 8.62 -21.95
CA PRO A 278 -17.05 8.81 -20.75
C PRO A 278 -16.49 8.04 -19.55
N VAL A 279 -16.63 8.60 -18.34
CA VAL A 279 -16.27 7.93 -17.08
C VAL A 279 -17.34 8.26 -16.02
N PRO A 280 -17.91 7.25 -15.30
CA PRO A 280 -17.69 5.82 -15.41
C PRO A 280 -18.36 5.20 -16.65
N ARG A 281 -18.07 3.92 -16.93
CA ARG A 281 -18.67 3.16 -18.04
C ARG A 281 -19.04 1.73 -17.64
N ALA A 282 -20.19 1.26 -18.11
CA ALA A 282 -20.68 -0.11 -17.90
C ALA A 282 -19.89 -1.23 -18.62
N LYS A 283 -18.82 -0.89 -19.36
CA LYS A 283 -17.90 -1.82 -20.03
C LYS A 283 -16.53 -1.17 -20.22
N ALA A 284 -15.46 -1.95 -20.03
CA ALA A 284 -14.08 -1.55 -20.25
C ALA A 284 -13.81 -0.82 -21.58
N LEU A 285 -12.81 0.08 -21.58
CA LEU A 285 -12.16 0.50 -22.82
C LEU A 285 -11.21 -0.63 -23.28
N LYS A 286 -11.48 -1.24 -24.44
CA LYS A 286 -10.56 -2.22 -25.05
C LYS A 286 -9.56 -1.49 -25.95
N VAL A 287 -8.27 -1.73 -25.73
CA VAL A 287 -7.15 -0.96 -26.31
C VAL A 287 -6.14 -1.89 -27.00
N GLU A 288 -6.46 -2.27 -28.25
CA GLU A 288 -5.54 -3.06 -29.07
C GLU A 288 -4.31 -2.23 -29.52
N LEU A 289 -3.11 -2.62 -29.10
CA LEU A 289 -1.82 -2.10 -29.60
C LEU A 289 -1.36 -2.91 -30.83
N GLU A 290 -0.46 -2.35 -31.64
CA GLU A 290 -0.11 -2.93 -32.95
C GLU A 290 0.89 -4.10 -32.88
N ASN A 291 1.57 -4.30 -31.75
CA ASN A 291 2.61 -5.31 -31.58
C ASN A 291 2.58 -5.88 -30.16
N GLU A 292 2.92 -7.15 -29.99
CA GLU A 292 3.21 -7.74 -28.69
C GLU A 292 4.44 -7.05 -28.06
N VAL A 293 4.31 -6.66 -26.78
CA VAL A 293 5.43 -6.24 -25.95
C VAL A 293 5.76 -7.38 -25.00
N LYS A 294 7.00 -7.88 -25.03
CA LYS A 294 7.44 -8.92 -24.10
C LYS A 294 7.40 -8.34 -22.67
N GLY A 295 6.43 -8.78 -21.88
CA GLY A 295 6.25 -8.30 -20.51
C GLY A 295 7.46 -8.58 -19.61
N PRO A 296 7.64 -7.82 -18.51
CA PRO A 296 8.93 -7.72 -17.83
C PRO A 296 9.19 -8.89 -16.88
N ASP A 297 10.45 -9.30 -16.71
CA ASP A 297 10.79 -10.51 -15.93
C ASP A 297 11.21 -10.23 -14.48
N ALA A 298 10.79 -9.10 -13.88
CA ALA A 298 11.05 -8.80 -12.46
C ALA A 298 9.79 -8.97 -11.61
N LEU A 299 9.94 -9.48 -10.38
CA LEU A 299 8.86 -9.55 -9.39
C LEU A 299 9.35 -8.92 -8.08
N ASP A 300 8.75 -7.79 -7.70
CA ASP A 300 9.06 -7.13 -6.44
C ASP A 300 7.97 -7.43 -5.40
N LEU A 301 8.38 -7.94 -4.25
CA LEU A 301 7.50 -8.29 -3.13
C LEU A 301 7.92 -7.52 -1.88
N MET A 302 7.08 -6.62 -1.40
CA MET A 302 7.28 -5.95 -0.13
C MET A 302 6.28 -6.47 0.89
N LEU A 303 6.78 -6.89 2.04
CA LEU A 303 6.00 -7.06 3.26
C LEU A 303 6.14 -5.76 4.04
N LEU A 304 5.03 -5.12 4.41
CA LEU A 304 4.98 -3.95 5.28
C LEU A 304 4.11 -4.31 6.48
N VAL A 305 4.76 -4.69 7.57
CA VAL A 305 4.13 -5.43 8.67
C VAL A 305 4.12 -4.57 9.94
N ASP A 306 2.96 -4.45 10.54
CA ASP A 306 2.79 -3.82 11.84
C ASP A 306 3.49 -4.63 12.95
N THR A 307 4.12 -3.93 13.90
CA THR A 307 4.90 -4.50 15.00
C THR A 307 4.69 -3.76 16.33
N THR A 308 3.50 -3.19 16.49
CA THR A 308 2.95 -2.60 17.73
C THR A 308 2.71 -3.66 18.81
N GLY A 309 2.21 -3.27 19.98
CA GLY A 309 1.97 -4.18 21.11
C GLY A 309 0.81 -5.16 20.92
N SER A 310 -0.22 -4.81 20.14
CA SER A 310 -1.41 -5.62 19.87
C SER A 310 -1.10 -6.80 18.95
N MET A 311 -0.42 -6.53 17.84
CA MET A 311 0.04 -7.50 16.83
C MET A 311 1.03 -8.58 17.33
N GLN A 312 1.18 -8.81 18.65
CA GLN A 312 2.21 -9.70 19.16
C GLN A 312 1.91 -11.19 18.94
N ASP A 313 0.69 -11.68 19.10
CA ASP A 313 0.44 -13.10 18.74
C ASP A 313 0.44 -13.32 17.23
N GLU A 314 -0.18 -12.44 16.44
CA GLU A 314 -0.16 -12.47 14.98
C GLU A 314 1.27 -12.42 14.42
N LEU A 315 2.14 -11.52 14.91
CA LEU A 315 3.54 -11.45 14.45
C LEU A 315 4.33 -12.73 14.76
N ASN A 316 3.99 -13.47 15.82
CA ASN A 316 4.63 -14.76 16.08
C ASN A 316 4.19 -15.82 15.05
N TYR A 317 2.93 -15.78 14.61
CA TYR A 317 2.37 -16.69 13.62
C TYR A 317 2.85 -16.35 12.20
N LEU A 318 2.69 -15.08 11.80
CA LEU A 318 3.06 -14.53 10.49
C LEU A 318 4.52 -14.80 10.13
N LYS A 319 5.45 -14.84 11.08
CA LYS A 319 6.87 -15.17 10.82
C LYS A 319 7.06 -16.52 10.13
N THR A 320 6.35 -17.55 10.58
CA THR A 320 6.51 -18.91 10.03
C THR A 320 5.68 -19.08 8.75
N GLU A 321 4.50 -18.45 8.65
CA GLU A 321 3.70 -18.42 7.42
C GLU A 321 4.42 -17.67 6.28
N LEU A 322 4.85 -16.42 6.49
CA LEU A 322 5.52 -15.59 5.47
C LEU A 322 6.86 -16.18 5.02
N LYS A 323 7.55 -16.89 5.91
CA LYS A 323 8.78 -17.65 5.60
C LYS A 323 8.54 -18.83 4.66
N ASP A 324 7.39 -19.49 4.75
CA ASP A 324 6.98 -20.52 3.78
C ASP A 324 6.57 -19.88 2.45
N VAL A 325 5.75 -18.83 2.49
CA VAL A 325 5.30 -18.06 1.30
C VAL A 325 6.48 -17.65 0.43
N VAL A 326 7.45 -16.92 0.99
CA VAL A 326 8.58 -16.39 0.20
C VAL A 326 9.43 -17.52 -0.42
N LYS A 327 9.66 -18.62 0.32
CA LYS A 327 10.41 -19.78 -0.20
C LYS A 327 9.64 -20.57 -1.26
N ARG A 328 8.31 -20.58 -1.20
CA ARG A 328 7.44 -21.21 -2.22
C ARG A 328 7.38 -20.37 -3.48
N VAL A 329 7.22 -19.05 -3.37
CA VAL A 329 7.23 -18.13 -4.52
C VAL A 329 8.57 -18.18 -5.26
N ASP A 330 9.70 -18.23 -4.55
CA ASP A 330 11.02 -18.44 -5.14
C ASP A 330 11.12 -19.78 -5.90
N ARG A 331 10.73 -20.88 -5.25
CA ARG A 331 10.68 -22.21 -5.88
C ARG A 331 9.81 -22.25 -7.14
N ASP A 332 8.65 -21.59 -7.11
CA ASP A 332 7.61 -21.67 -8.14
C ASP A 332 7.86 -20.69 -9.32
N ASN A 333 8.57 -19.57 -9.09
CA ASN A 333 8.76 -18.52 -10.10
C ASN A 333 10.22 -18.10 -10.35
N GLY A 334 11.17 -18.37 -9.46
CA GLY A 334 12.56 -17.87 -9.53
C GLY A 334 13.39 -18.41 -10.71
N GLN A 335 12.90 -19.43 -11.42
CA GLN A 335 13.47 -19.87 -12.70
C GLN A 335 13.01 -19.03 -13.91
N ARG A 336 11.94 -18.25 -13.74
CA ARG A 336 11.32 -17.40 -14.77
C ARG A 336 11.52 -15.91 -14.51
N LEU A 337 11.49 -15.50 -13.24
CA LEU A 337 11.48 -14.10 -12.79
C LEU A 337 12.68 -13.80 -11.88
N GLY A 338 13.25 -12.61 -12.03
CA GLY A 338 14.13 -12.02 -11.02
C GLY A 338 13.29 -11.52 -9.84
N ILE A 339 13.17 -12.36 -8.80
CA ILE A 339 12.41 -12.01 -7.60
C ILE A 339 13.29 -11.16 -6.67
N ARG A 340 12.72 -10.07 -6.15
CA ARG A 340 13.32 -9.26 -5.09
C ARG A 340 12.33 -9.07 -3.96
N VAL A 341 12.78 -9.26 -2.73
CA VAL A 341 11.92 -9.20 -1.54
C VAL A 341 12.42 -8.14 -0.57
N SER A 342 11.50 -7.41 0.06
CA SER A 342 11.74 -6.46 1.14
C SER A 342 10.79 -6.81 2.28
N ALA A 343 11.27 -6.79 3.53
CA ALA A 343 10.44 -6.96 4.71
C ALA A 343 10.65 -5.75 5.63
N ASN A 344 9.65 -4.88 5.67
CA ASN A 344 9.63 -3.62 6.38
C ASN A 344 8.68 -3.71 7.57
N PHE A 345 9.02 -3.02 8.65
CA PHE A 345 8.26 -3.07 9.90
C PHE A 345 7.95 -1.66 10.39
N TYR A 346 6.79 -1.46 11.00
CA TYR A 346 6.39 -0.16 11.53
C TYR A 346 5.67 -0.25 12.89
N ARG A 347 5.55 0.91 13.53
CA ARG A 347 4.82 1.21 14.78
C ARG A 347 4.50 2.73 14.79
N ASP A 348 3.87 3.23 15.84
CA ASP A 348 3.60 4.66 15.98
C ASP A 348 4.82 5.53 16.34
N HIS A 349 4.53 6.82 16.46
CA HIS A 349 5.32 7.86 17.07
C HIS A 349 5.66 7.56 18.54
N ALA A 350 6.78 8.11 19.00
CA ALA A 350 7.37 7.92 20.35
C ALA A 350 7.92 6.51 20.69
N ASP A 351 7.71 5.51 19.84
CA ASP A 351 8.34 4.19 19.95
C ASP A 351 9.82 4.13 19.56
N ASP A 352 10.44 2.96 19.77
CA ASP A 352 11.81 2.61 19.31
C ASP A 352 12.08 3.01 17.85
N TYR A 353 11.06 2.90 17.00
CA TYR A 353 11.06 3.31 15.59
C TYR A 353 9.61 3.49 15.10
N VAL A 354 9.38 4.49 14.26
CA VAL A 354 8.14 4.58 13.47
C VAL A 354 8.22 3.60 12.29
N VAL A 355 9.35 3.59 11.55
CA VAL A 355 9.56 2.63 10.44
C VAL A 355 10.99 2.09 10.45
N LYS A 356 11.10 0.76 10.36
CA LYS A 356 12.32 -0.02 10.25
C LYS A 356 12.37 -0.69 8.88
N ALA A 357 12.91 0.05 7.92
CA ALA A 357 12.97 -0.34 6.52
C ALA A 357 14.23 -1.14 6.15
N PHE A 358 14.08 -2.08 5.21
CA PHE A 358 15.13 -2.93 4.65
C PHE A 358 15.03 -2.96 3.11
N PRO A 359 16.12 -2.68 2.37
CA PRO A 359 16.08 -2.60 0.91
C PRO A 359 15.82 -3.96 0.26
N PHE A 360 15.18 -3.93 -0.91
CA PHE A 360 14.96 -5.08 -1.78
C PHE A 360 16.22 -5.93 -1.97
N THR A 361 16.08 -7.25 -1.85
CA THR A 361 17.17 -8.22 -1.91
C THR A 361 16.70 -9.51 -2.58
N ASP A 362 17.59 -10.18 -3.30
CA ASP A 362 17.42 -11.53 -3.86
C ASP A 362 17.75 -12.63 -2.84
N ASP A 363 18.63 -12.33 -1.87
CA ASP A 363 18.89 -13.16 -0.69
C ASP A 363 17.64 -13.37 0.20
N ILE A 364 16.91 -14.45 -0.07
CA ILE A 364 15.70 -14.85 0.67
C ILE A 364 15.98 -15.23 2.13
N ASP A 365 17.11 -15.88 2.43
CA ASP A 365 17.42 -16.30 3.80
C ASP A 365 17.73 -15.11 4.72
N LYS A 366 18.31 -14.03 4.18
CA LYS A 366 18.43 -12.73 4.86
C LYS A 366 17.07 -12.10 5.18
N VAL A 367 16.09 -12.16 4.28
CA VAL A 367 14.71 -11.67 4.57
C VAL A 367 14.05 -12.52 5.65
N VAL A 368 14.27 -13.83 5.62
CA VAL A 368 13.79 -14.74 6.67
C VAL A 368 14.46 -14.46 8.03
N SER A 369 15.73 -14.09 8.07
CA SER A 369 16.39 -13.60 9.30
C SER A 369 15.73 -12.31 9.80
N GLN A 370 15.55 -11.33 8.91
CA GLN A 370 14.91 -10.05 9.23
C GLN A 370 13.50 -10.25 9.82
N LEU A 371 12.66 -11.09 9.22
CA LEU A 371 11.34 -11.45 9.78
C LEU A 371 11.47 -12.10 11.17
N SER A 372 12.37 -13.08 11.32
CA SER A 372 12.56 -13.84 12.56
C SER A 372 12.95 -12.94 13.75
N GLU A 373 13.79 -11.94 13.50
CA GLU A 373 14.38 -11.02 14.49
C GLU A 373 13.37 -10.02 15.11
N GLN A 374 12.21 -9.77 14.49
CA GLN A 374 11.29 -8.72 14.97
C GLN A 374 10.57 -9.12 16.26
N LYS A 375 10.08 -8.10 16.99
CA LYS A 375 9.20 -8.26 18.14
C LYS A 375 8.19 -7.13 18.17
N ALA A 376 6.98 -7.48 18.59
CA ALA A 376 5.88 -6.56 18.73
C ALA A 376 5.97 -5.90 20.11
N ALA A 377 5.86 -4.57 20.13
CA ALA A 377 5.89 -3.73 21.34
C ALA A 377 5.52 -2.31 20.92
N GLY A 378 5.15 -1.46 21.88
CA GLY A 378 4.77 -0.09 21.55
C GLY A 378 3.32 0.03 21.09
N GLY A 379 3.03 1.06 20.29
CA GLY A 379 1.69 1.61 20.16
C GLY A 379 1.15 2.16 21.49
N GLY A 380 -0.14 2.45 21.56
CA GLY A 380 -0.80 2.77 22.83
C GLY A 380 -2.12 3.54 22.68
N ASP A 381 -2.20 4.38 21.65
CA ASP A 381 -3.43 4.76 21.00
C ASP A 381 -3.73 3.85 19.78
N PHE A 382 -4.93 4.01 19.24
CA PHE A 382 -5.47 3.43 18.02
C PHE A 382 -6.18 4.64 17.41
N PRO A 383 -5.62 5.32 16.39
CA PRO A 383 -4.92 4.78 15.21
C PRO A 383 -3.40 4.63 15.34
N GLU A 384 -2.74 4.23 14.23
CA GLU A 384 -1.30 3.95 14.09
C GLU A 384 -0.63 4.70 12.89
N ALA A 385 0.71 4.70 12.81
CA ALA A 385 1.49 5.49 11.83
C ALA A 385 1.62 4.87 10.41
N VAL A 386 0.55 4.27 9.90
CA VAL A 386 0.49 3.55 8.61
C VAL A 386 0.91 4.42 7.40
N ASP A 387 0.72 5.74 7.47
CA ASP A 387 1.06 6.65 6.36
C ASP A 387 2.57 6.99 6.28
N GLU A 388 3.29 7.02 7.41
CA GLU A 388 4.76 7.06 7.45
C GLU A 388 5.34 5.74 6.93
N ALA A 389 4.68 4.62 7.23
CA ALA A 389 5.04 3.28 6.76
C ALA A 389 4.89 3.17 5.23
N LEU A 390 3.72 3.53 4.68
CA LEU A 390 3.48 3.60 3.24
C LEU A 390 4.39 4.63 2.54
N ALA A 391 4.65 5.79 3.15
CA ALA A 391 5.63 6.76 2.64
C ALA A 391 7.07 6.23 2.65
N SER A 392 7.38 5.28 3.52
CA SER A 392 8.67 4.58 3.46
C SER A 392 8.69 3.55 2.34
N ALA A 393 7.62 2.78 2.20
CA ALA A 393 7.49 1.72 1.20
C ALA A 393 7.47 2.24 -0.24
N ILE A 394 6.76 3.33 -0.52
CA ILE A 394 6.55 3.86 -1.87
C ILE A 394 7.67 4.85 -2.22
N ASP A 395 7.73 6.03 -1.59
CA ASP A 395 8.67 7.12 -1.94
C ASP A 395 10.18 6.79 -1.70
N LYS A 396 10.52 5.76 -0.90
CA LYS A 396 11.91 5.52 -0.43
C LYS A 396 12.52 4.17 -0.81
N HIS A 397 11.82 3.30 -1.54
CA HIS A 397 12.37 2.03 -2.03
C HIS A 397 12.60 2.04 -3.54
N GLU A 398 13.67 1.38 -3.99
CA GLU A 398 14.01 1.26 -5.41
C GLU A 398 13.21 0.12 -6.06
N TRP A 399 11.90 0.34 -6.27
CA TRP A 399 11.04 -0.55 -7.06
C TRP A 399 11.53 -0.69 -8.52
N SER A 400 11.27 -1.85 -9.12
CA SER A 400 11.67 -2.23 -10.47
C SER A 400 10.82 -1.46 -11.49
N GLY A 401 11.38 -0.46 -12.17
CA GLY A 401 10.68 0.37 -13.17
C GLY A 401 10.23 -0.36 -14.46
N ASP A 402 10.34 -1.69 -14.49
CA ASP A 402 9.98 -2.61 -15.57
C ASP A 402 9.73 -3.97 -14.87
N ALA A 403 8.48 -4.32 -14.54
CA ALA A 403 8.16 -5.47 -13.67
C ALA A 403 6.89 -6.23 -14.06
N ARG A 404 6.91 -7.57 -13.89
CA ARG A 404 5.73 -8.45 -14.01
C ARG A 404 4.65 -8.02 -13.00
N ALA A 405 5.07 -7.82 -11.75
CA ALA A 405 4.27 -7.22 -10.70
C ALA A 405 5.15 -6.56 -9.63
N ARG A 406 4.56 -5.57 -8.95
CA ARG A 406 5.07 -4.91 -7.75
C ARG A 406 3.98 -5.06 -6.70
N LEU A 407 4.19 -5.90 -5.69
CA LEU A 407 3.18 -6.23 -4.68
C LEU A 407 3.63 -5.73 -3.30
N LEU A 408 2.77 -4.98 -2.62
CA LEU A 408 2.97 -4.50 -1.26
C LEU A 408 1.90 -5.14 -0.37
N PHE A 409 2.30 -6.10 0.44
CA PHE A 409 1.45 -6.71 1.46
C PHE A 409 1.48 -5.84 2.72
N LEU A 410 0.38 -5.14 3.00
CA LEU A 410 0.23 -4.28 4.17
C LEU A 410 -0.49 -5.06 5.28
N VAL A 411 0.24 -5.52 6.28
CA VAL A 411 -0.30 -6.35 7.38
C VAL A 411 -0.46 -5.49 8.62
N MET A 412 -1.68 -5.37 9.13
CA MET A 412 -2.06 -4.38 10.15
C MET A 412 -3.36 -4.76 10.88
N ASP A 413 -3.55 -4.19 12.07
CA ASP A 413 -4.76 -4.26 12.90
C ASP A 413 -5.44 -2.90 13.11
N ALA A 414 -4.67 -1.81 13.21
CA ALA A 414 -5.17 -0.46 13.48
C ALA A 414 -5.20 0.46 12.22
N PRO A 415 -6.11 1.45 12.16
CA PRO A 415 -6.20 2.37 11.02
C PRO A 415 -5.04 3.38 11.00
N PRO A 416 -4.80 4.09 9.88
CA PRO A 416 -3.98 5.30 9.88
C PRO A 416 -4.62 6.42 10.73
N HIS A 417 -3.77 7.26 11.34
CA HIS A 417 -4.20 8.53 11.96
C HIS A 417 -5.04 9.39 11.01
N HIS A 418 -6.12 10.00 11.51
CA HIS A 418 -7.11 10.62 10.61
C HIS A 418 -6.83 12.07 10.21
N GLU A 419 -5.92 12.80 10.89
CA GLU A 419 -5.85 14.25 10.69
C GLU A 419 -5.37 14.61 9.28
N ARG A 420 -5.88 15.73 8.75
CA ARG A 420 -5.74 16.18 7.34
C ARG A 420 -4.32 16.11 6.73
N LYS A 421 -3.26 16.09 7.55
CA LYS A 421 -1.88 15.82 7.09
C LYS A 421 -1.72 14.39 6.56
N VAL A 422 -2.23 13.41 7.30
CA VAL A 422 -2.17 11.98 7.02
C VAL A 422 -3.14 11.60 5.91
N THR A 423 -4.41 11.99 6.01
CA THR A 423 -5.40 11.73 4.94
C THR A 423 -4.93 12.25 3.59
N LYS A 424 -4.28 13.43 3.55
CA LYS A 424 -3.67 13.95 2.32
C LYS A 424 -2.46 13.13 1.87
N ARG A 425 -1.58 12.71 2.79
CA ARG A 425 -0.41 11.88 2.47
C ARG A 425 -0.82 10.53 1.88
N LEU A 426 -1.80 9.84 2.48
CA LEU A 426 -2.34 8.58 1.98
C LEU A 426 -2.82 8.70 0.52
N ARG A 427 -3.49 9.79 0.17
CA ARG A 427 -3.96 10.06 -1.21
C ARG A 427 -2.80 10.22 -2.18
N GLU A 428 -1.83 11.10 -1.87
CA GLU A 428 -0.62 11.31 -2.69
C GLU A 428 0.19 10.00 -2.87
N LEU A 429 0.21 9.14 -1.85
CA LEU A 429 0.85 7.82 -1.91
C LEU A 429 0.04 6.81 -2.75
N THR A 430 -1.28 6.85 -2.70
CA THR A 430 -2.16 5.96 -3.49
C THR A 430 -2.09 6.29 -4.98
N GLU A 431 -2.09 7.58 -5.33
CA GLU A 431 -1.81 8.07 -6.69
C GLU A 431 -0.45 7.56 -7.19
N THR A 432 0.59 7.68 -6.35
CA THR A 432 1.96 7.26 -6.70
C THR A 432 2.04 5.74 -6.85
N ALA A 433 1.42 4.97 -5.96
CA ALA A 433 1.39 3.51 -6.01
C ALA A 433 0.70 3.01 -7.28
N ALA A 434 -0.46 3.55 -7.63
CA ALA A 434 -1.14 3.22 -8.88
C ALA A 434 -0.29 3.57 -10.12
N ALA A 435 0.27 4.78 -10.18
CA ALA A 435 1.10 5.25 -11.29
C ALA A 435 2.41 4.45 -11.46
N GLU A 436 3.00 3.96 -10.36
CA GLU A 436 4.16 3.07 -10.39
C GLU A 436 3.77 1.58 -10.51
N GLY A 437 2.47 1.25 -10.52
CA GLY A 437 1.97 -0.13 -10.64
C GLY A 437 2.20 -1.00 -9.39
N ILE A 438 2.43 -0.37 -8.24
CA ILE A 438 2.57 -0.98 -6.92
C ILE A 438 1.17 -1.30 -6.39
N ARG A 439 0.83 -2.59 -6.37
CA ARG A 439 -0.47 -3.09 -5.88
C ARG A 439 -0.41 -3.24 -4.37
N ILE A 440 -1.23 -2.46 -3.66
CA ILE A 440 -1.40 -2.60 -2.22
C ILE A 440 -2.37 -3.75 -1.98
N ILE A 441 -1.93 -4.73 -1.20
CA ILE A 441 -2.69 -5.93 -0.82
C ILE A 441 -2.75 -5.93 0.71
N PRO A 442 -3.77 -5.34 1.32
CA PRO A 442 -3.91 -5.34 2.77
C PRO A 442 -4.20 -6.76 3.28
N VAL A 443 -3.72 -7.03 4.49
CA VAL A 443 -3.98 -8.26 5.25
C VAL A 443 -4.51 -7.85 6.61
N ALA A 444 -5.83 -7.85 6.76
CA ALA A 444 -6.49 -7.58 8.03
C ALA A 444 -6.16 -8.66 9.07
N SER A 445 -5.69 -8.20 10.22
CA SER A 445 -5.39 -9.02 11.40
C SER A 445 -6.57 -9.00 12.39
N SER A 446 -6.41 -9.53 13.60
CA SER A 446 -7.42 -9.29 14.66
C SER A 446 -7.46 -7.80 15.04
N GLY A 447 -8.50 -7.35 15.74
CA GLY A 447 -8.59 -5.95 16.19
C GLY A 447 -9.01 -4.89 15.15
N VAL A 448 -9.00 -5.23 13.85
CA VAL A 448 -9.50 -4.39 12.74
C VAL A 448 -10.94 -3.93 12.99
N ASP A 449 -11.20 -2.64 12.80
CA ASP A 449 -12.54 -2.04 12.83
C ASP A 449 -13.09 -1.75 11.42
N GLU A 450 -14.36 -1.33 11.36
CA GLU A 450 -15.06 -0.96 10.12
C GLU A 450 -14.27 0.06 9.29
N HIS A 451 -13.86 1.18 9.90
CA HIS A 451 -13.10 2.23 9.21
C HIS A 451 -11.76 1.72 8.66
N THR A 452 -11.13 0.77 9.36
CA THR A 452 -9.90 0.09 8.95
C THR A 452 -10.14 -0.81 7.73
N GLU A 453 -11.19 -1.63 7.72
CA GLU A 453 -11.56 -2.43 6.54
C GLU A 453 -11.82 -1.53 5.32
N TYR A 454 -12.56 -0.43 5.47
CA TYR A 454 -12.86 0.45 4.35
C TYR A 454 -11.58 1.10 3.77
N ILE A 455 -10.64 1.60 4.59
CA ILE A 455 -9.38 2.16 4.05
C ILE A 455 -8.50 1.09 3.41
N MET A 456 -8.45 -0.12 3.95
CA MET A 456 -7.79 -1.26 3.31
C MET A 456 -8.36 -1.49 1.90
N ARG A 457 -9.69 -1.63 1.79
CA ARG A 457 -10.38 -1.89 0.51
C ARG A 457 -10.27 -0.71 -0.47
N PHE A 458 -10.26 0.53 0.02
CA PHE A 458 -9.96 1.71 -0.80
C PHE A 458 -8.52 1.70 -1.35
N LEU A 459 -7.50 1.33 -0.55
CA LEU A 459 -6.11 1.22 -1.02
C LEU A 459 -5.93 0.08 -2.03
N ALA A 460 -6.56 -1.07 -1.78
CA ALA A 460 -6.53 -2.23 -2.68
C ALA A 460 -7.16 -1.89 -4.04
N SER A 461 -8.41 -1.41 -4.03
CA SER A 461 -9.15 -1.03 -5.24
C SER A 461 -8.42 0.03 -6.08
N ALA A 462 -8.01 1.13 -5.46
CA ALA A 462 -7.34 2.23 -6.16
C ALA A 462 -6.01 1.86 -6.82
N THR A 463 -5.34 0.81 -6.36
CA THR A 463 -4.05 0.34 -6.90
C THR A 463 -4.16 -0.93 -7.75
N GLY A 464 -5.35 -1.54 -7.87
CA GLY A 464 -5.53 -2.82 -8.56
C GLY A 464 -4.96 -4.04 -7.81
N GLY A 465 -4.90 -3.94 -6.48
CA GLY A 465 -4.64 -5.05 -5.56
C GLY A 465 -5.93 -5.81 -5.20
N THR A 466 -5.88 -6.54 -4.08
CA THR A 466 -6.97 -7.37 -3.53
C THR A 466 -6.97 -7.24 -2.00
N TYR A 467 -8.08 -7.52 -1.33
CA TYR A 467 -8.19 -7.45 0.14
C TYR A 467 -8.10 -8.86 0.75
N LEU A 468 -7.18 -9.07 1.68
CA LEU A 468 -7.02 -10.32 2.42
C LEU A 468 -7.34 -10.09 3.90
N PHE A 469 -7.88 -11.11 4.57
CA PHE A 469 -8.24 -11.03 5.99
C PHE A 469 -8.05 -12.39 6.68
N LEU A 470 -7.56 -12.36 7.92
CA LEU A 470 -7.54 -13.53 8.79
C LEU A 470 -8.96 -13.88 9.26
N THR A 471 -9.17 -15.14 9.66
CA THR A 471 -10.47 -15.65 10.11
C THR A 471 -10.34 -16.66 11.26
N ASP A 472 -11.32 -16.70 12.15
CA ASP A 472 -11.34 -17.52 13.37
C ASP A 472 -11.41 -19.05 13.11
N HIS A 473 -11.55 -19.51 11.87
CA HIS A 473 -11.73 -20.93 11.52
C HIS A 473 -10.60 -21.86 12.01
N SER A 474 -9.40 -21.31 12.20
CA SER A 474 -8.23 -21.99 12.77
C SER A 474 -8.33 -22.20 14.29
N GLY A 475 -9.11 -21.38 15.01
CA GLY A 475 -9.10 -21.28 16.46
C GLY A 475 -7.84 -20.61 17.05
N ILE A 476 -7.07 -19.90 16.22
CA ILE A 476 -5.76 -19.32 16.56
C ILE A 476 -5.82 -17.79 16.48
N GLY A 477 -5.25 -17.13 17.50
CA GLY A 477 -5.21 -15.68 17.63
C GLY A 477 -6.36 -15.11 18.48
N ASN A 478 -6.52 -13.79 18.42
CA ASN A 478 -7.69 -13.10 18.95
C ASN A 478 -8.88 -13.19 17.96
N ASP A 479 -10.04 -12.65 18.35
CA ASP A 479 -11.25 -12.72 17.51
C ASP A 479 -11.16 -11.69 16.36
N HIS A 480 -11.47 -12.11 15.13
CA HIS A 480 -11.35 -11.28 13.93
C HIS A 480 -12.67 -10.56 13.58
N LEU A 481 -12.57 -9.40 12.91
CA LEU A 481 -13.74 -8.78 12.29
C LEU A 481 -14.29 -9.73 11.22
N LYS A 482 -15.60 -10.01 11.25
CA LYS A 482 -16.27 -10.64 10.11
C LYS A 482 -16.35 -9.58 9.00
N PRO A 483 -15.65 -9.74 7.87
CA PRO A 483 -15.62 -8.69 6.85
C PRO A 483 -16.96 -8.50 6.15
N GLU A 484 -17.20 -7.28 5.68
CA GLU A 484 -18.48 -6.91 5.05
C GLU A 484 -18.42 -7.13 3.53
N VAL A 485 -18.27 -8.42 3.19
CA VAL A 485 -18.00 -8.96 1.85
C VAL A 485 -19.01 -10.06 1.49
N GLY A 486 -18.99 -10.54 0.25
CA GLY A 486 -19.82 -11.66 -0.20
C GLY A 486 -19.35 -13.03 0.28
N GLU A 487 -19.79 -14.10 -0.40
CA GLU A 487 -19.29 -15.46 -0.12
C GLU A 487 -17.82 -15.59 -0.55
N TYR A 488 -16.97 -16.13 0.33
CA TYR A 488 -15.54 -16.30 0.11
C TYR A 488 -15.07 -17.72 0.50
N GLU A 489 -13.90 -18.13 -0.03
CA GLU A 489 -13.26 -19.41 0.32
C GLU A 489 -12.30 -19.23 1.50
N VAL A 490 -12.40 -20.10 2.51
CA VAL A 490 -11.47 -20.15 3.64
C VAL A 490 -10.28 -21.03 3.28
N LYS A 491 -9.07 -20.45 3.24
CA LYS A 491 -7.81 -21.13 2.90
C LYS A 491 -6.81 -21.02 4.05
N ALA A 492 -5.73 -21.80 3.99
CA ALA A 492 -4.56 -21.53 4.82
C ALA A 492 -3.87 -20.24 4.33
N LEU A 493 -3.42 -19.37 5.24
CA LEU A 493 -2.86 -18.06 4.90
C LEU A 493 -1.67 -18.14 3.95
N ASN A 494 -0.74 -19.06 4.19
CA ASN A 494 0.42 -19.27 3.33
C ASN A 494 0.04 -19.78 1.93
N ASP A 495 -0.98 -20.64 1.82
CA ASP A 495 -1.49 -21.10 0.53
C ASP A 495 -2.15 -19.96 -0.24
N LEU A 496 -2.99 -19.16 0.42
CA LEU A 496 -3.65 -17.98 -0.17
C LEU A 496 -2.64 -16.92 -0.63
N LEU A 497 -1.66 -16.56 0.21
CA LEU A 497 -0.62 -15.60 -0.16
C LEU A 497 0.21 -16.08 -1.36
N VAL A 498 0.54 -17.38 -1.44
CA VAL A 498 1.23 -17.95 -2.60
C VAL A 498 0.34 -17.94 -3.84
N GLU A 499 -0.97 -18.20 -3.71
CA GLU A 499 -1.94 -18.14 -4.81
C GLU A 499 -2.10 -16.72 -5.37
N VAL A 500 -2.25 -15.72 -4.50
CA VAL A 500 -2.33 -14.29 -4.84
C VAL A 500 -1.04 -13.83 -5.56
N ILE A 501 0.13 -14.16 -5.01
CA ILE A 501 1.40 -13.79 -5.63
C ILE A 501 1.57 -14.49 -6.98
N ASN A 502 1.28 -15.79 -7.08
CA ASN A 502 1.39 -16.55 -8.34
C ASN A 502 0.41 -16.07 -9.41
N ARG A 503 -0.78 -15.57 -9.04
CA ARG A 503 -1.75 -14.94 -9.95
C ARG A 503 -1.14 -13.68 -10.60
N TYR A 504 -0.72 -12.70 -9.80
CA TYR A 504 -0.10 -11.48 -10.34
C TYR A 504 1.26 -11.73 -11.02
N ALA A 505 1.98 -12.79 -10.64
CA ALA A 505 3.29 -13.16 -11.18
C ALA A 505 3.25 -14.10 -12.42
N SER A 506 2.06 -14.43 -12.94
CA SER A 506 1.89 -15.47 -13.97
C SER A 506 2.60 -15.18 -15.29
#